data_AF-A0A537EV45-F1
#
_entry.id   AF-A0A537EV45-F1
#
_cell.length_a   1.000
_cell.length_b   1.000
_cell.length_c   1.000
_cell.angle_alpha   90.00
_cell.angle_beta   90.00
_cell.angle_gamma   90.00
#
_symmetry.space_group_name_H-M   'P 1'
#
loop_
_entity.id
_entity.type
_entity.pdbx_description
1 polymer ?
#
loop_
_entity_poly.entity_id
_entity_poly.type
_entity_poly.pdbx_seq_one_letter_code
_entity_poly.pdbx_strand_id
1 'polypeptide(L)'
;MWISGLSRLWLVSKVTFTLLTFQYQGSIIETPGMLALKSVNQSYSPTTEILCLLESFRRMVNDCVEIGLSYNVTTLKRLSILSWERRRGYNCPTYYKASALSRAVGILSARKKSLRRDIRSRNPYSIRPQITAYLGFRVKDGCLQIPVGGRRFEHVPLTKRTLSLLSDPALRVRSFTLTSTKLSLCISKEIPEVECVGAVGVDRNLRNLTVGDEHQVVHYDLSDAVRIARTTMRIVSSFKRNDSRIRKLISSKYGQRRRNRTQHLLHNATKRIVAEALRKRKAIVLENIEGIRRLYRKGNGQGRKFRSRLNVWSFGEAQRQIEYKARWAGIPVIHLSRKETQGTSVTCPRCGERLQEDKRLRRKLWCSGCRVMMDRDAVAAINLSRRGRLRFYRSQAEHGPQGGAAEAVKGNVDNGQPLLPRVDASKSRNRRSTDDLAEPGTPLA
;
A
#
# COMPACT_ATOMS: atom_id res chain seq x y z
N MET A 1 -3.86 16.33 -12.70
CA MET A 1 -2.75 16.12 -13.65
C MET A 1 -1.49 15.65 -12.90
N TRP A 2 -1.45 14.39 -12.46
CA TRP A 2 -0.23 13.72 -11.99
C TRP A 2 -0.39 12.23 -12.29
N ILE A 3 0.42 11.74 -13.23
CA ILE A 3 0.51 10.33 -13.61
C ILE A 3 1.18 9.58 -12.45
N SER A 4 0.35 8.92 -11.64
CA SER A 4 0.73 7.82 -10.75
C SER A 4 0.03 6.56 -11.25
N GLY A 5 0.28 6.21 -12.52
CA GLY A 5 -0.43 5.15 -13.25
C GLY A 5 0.39 3.87 -13.48
N LEU A 6 1.48 3.65 -12.72
CA LEU A 6 2.32 2.45 -12.87
C LEU A 6 2.48 1.65 -11.56
N SER A 7 1.78 2.02 -10.49
CA SER A 7 1.89 1.35 -9.17
C SER A 7 0.57 0.76 -8.68
N ARG A 8 -0.40 0.53 -9.57
CA ARG A 8 -1.71 -0.08 -9.24
C ARG A 8 -2.08 -1.26 -10.15
N LEU A 9 -1.08 -2.08 -10.47
CA LEU A 9 -1.28 -3.43 -11.02
C LEU A 9 -1.40 -4.50 -9.91
N TRP A 10 -1.43 -4.08 -8.64
CA TRP A 10 -1.43 -4.95 -7.45
C TRP A 10 -2.82 -5.24 -6.86
N LEU A 11 -3.89 -5.06 -7.66
CA LEU A 11 -5.26 -5.30 -7.19
C LEU A 11 -6.05 -6.31 -8.03
N VAL A 12 -5.36 -7.20 -8.78
CA VAL A 12 -6.01 -8.25 -9.59
C VAL A 12 -5.62 -9.68 -9.15
N SER A 13 -5.16 -9.86 -7.91
CA SER A 13 -4.83 -11.20 -7.37
C SER A 13 -5.73 -11.63 -6.21
N LYS A 14 -6.91 -11.02 -6.07
CA LYS A 14 -7.98 -11.53 -5.19
C LYS A 14 -9.19 -11.92 -6.04
N VAL A 15 -9.04 -12.98 -6.83
CA VAL A 15 -10.14 -13.73 -7.44
C VAL A 15 -9.78 -15.21 -7.25
N THR A 16 -10.36 -15.80 -6.20
CA THR A 16 -10.66 -17.23 -5.99
C THR A 16 -9.70 -18.24 -6.63
N PHE A 17 -8.75 -18.74 -5.84
CA PHE A 17 -8.19 -20.08 -6.02
C PHE A 17 -8.85 -20.99 -4.99
N THR A 18 -9.74 -21.85 -5.48
CA THR A 18 -10.27 -22.99 -4.75
C THR A 18 -9.11 -23.97 -4.56
N LEU A 19 -8.78 -24.29 -3.30
CA LEU A 19 -7.80 -25.30 -2.93
C LEU A 19 -8.33 -26.68 -3.34
N LEU A 20 -7.63 -27.36 -4.24
CA LEU A 20 -7.64 -28.81 -4.35
C LEU A 20 -6.48 -29.30 -3.50
N THR A 21 -6.77 -29.71 -2.27
CA THR A 21 -5.84 -30.38 -1.37
C THR A 21 -5.74 -31.85 -1.77
N PHE A 22 -4.59 -32.26 -2.31
CA PHE A 22 -4.17 -33.66 -2.28
C PHE A 22 -3.53 -33.92 -0.91
N GLN A 23 -4.10 -34.85 -0.13
CA GLN A 23 -3.50 -35.35 1.10
C GLN A 23 -2.25 -36.17 0.76
N TYR A 24 -1.11 -35.72 1.27
CA TYR A 24 0.05 -36.57 1.49
C TYR A 24 0.43 -36.43 2.97
N GLN A 25 0.33 -37.52 3.72
CA GLN A 25 0.73 -37.59 5.11
C GLN A 25 2.26 -37.59 5.18
N GLY A 26 2.81 -36.50 5.72
CA GLY A 26 4.22 -36.34 6.06
C GLY A 26 4.35 -35.08 6.91
N SER A 27 4.43 -35.25 8.22
CA SER A 27 4.53 -34.19 9.22
C SER A 27 5.89 -33.50 9.17
N ILE A 28 6.04 -32.58 8.21
CA ILE A 28 6.99 -31.47 8.29
C ILE A 28 6.18 -30.30 8.81
N ILE A 29 6.61 -29.70 9.93
CA ILE A 29 6.07 -28.41 10.39
C ILE A 29 6.47 -27.39 9.33
N GLU A 30 5.64 -27.23 8.30
CA GLU A 30 5.82 -26.21 7.27
C GLU A 30 5.61 -24.86 7.96
N THR A 31 6.71 -24.19 8.32
CA THR A 31 6.65 -22.78 8.69
C THR A 31 5.93 -22.04 7.56
N PRO A 32 4.83 -21.31 7.82
CA PRO A 32 4.05 -20.68 6.76
C PRO A 32 4.93 -19.72 5.98
N GLY A 33 5.29 -20.09 4.74
CA GLY A 33 6.14 -19.29 3.88
C GLY A 33 5.44 -18.02 3.43
N MET A 34 6.14 -16.89 3.49
CA MET A 34 5.63 -15.62 2.97
C MET A 34 5.94 -15.52 1.48
N LEU A 35 4.90 -15.33 0.64
CA LEU A 35 5.09 -15.05 -0.77
C LEU A 35 5.66 -13.63 -0.97
N ALA A 36 6.94 -13.57 -1.31
CA ALA A 36 7.62 -12.34 -1.66
C ALA A 36 7.53 -12.08 -3.16
N LEU A 37 7.33 -10.82 -3.54
CA LEU A 37 7.13 -10.39 -4.92
C LEU A 37 7.97 -9.15 -5.21
N LYS A 38 8.64 -9.13 -6.37
CA LYS A 38 9.53 -8.06 -6.78
C LYS A 38 9.49 -7.90 -8.29
N SER A 39 9.78 -6.69 -8.75
CA SER A 39 9.92 -6.40 -10.18
C SER A 39 11.38 -6.19 -10.55
N VAL A 40 11.88 -6.98 -11.50
CA VAL A 40 13.20 -6.81 -12.11
C VAL A 40 13.03 -6.07 -13.42
N ASN A 41 13.88 -5.09 -13.65
CA ASN A 41 13.74 -4.17 -14.77
C ASN A 41 15.03 -4.16 -15.57
N GLN A 42 14.90 -4.23 -16.90
CA GLN A 42 16.02 -4.03 -17.83
C GLN A 42 15.57 -3.19 -19.02
N SER A 43 16.52 -2.50 -19.64
CA SER A 43 16.31 -1.94 -20.98
C SER A 43 16.39 -3.06 -22.01
N TYR A 44 15.73 -2.87 -23.15
CA TYR A 44 15.85 -3.75 -24.31
C TYR A 44 15.55 -2.94 -25.58
N SER A 45 15.99 -3.46 -26.71
CA SER A 45 15.66 -2.92 -28.04
C SER A 45 14.45 -3.67 -28.60
N PRO A 46 13.31 -2.99 -28.84
CA PRO A 46 12.14 -3.65 -29.40
C PRO A 46 12.29 -3.90 -30.90
N THR A 47 11.79 -5.04 -31.37
CA THR A 47 11.57 -5.30 -32.79
C THR A 47 10.31 -4.61 -33.29
N THR A 48 10.15 -4.48 -34.61
CA THR A 48 8.98 -3.87 -35.24
C THR A 48 7.70 -4.61 -34.85
N GLU A 49 7.76 -5.93 -34.79
CA GLU A 49 6.71 -6.86 -34.39
C GLU A 49 6.26 -6.57 -32.95
N ILE A 50 7.21 -6.39 -32.03
CA ILE A 50 6.92 -6.00 -30.65
C ILE A 50 6.24 -4.63 -30.63
N LEU A 51 6.74 -3.63 -31.34
CA LEU A 51 6.12 -2.30 -31.38
C LEU A 51 4.68 -2.35 -31.90
N CYS A 52 4.42 -3.10 -32.96
CA CYS A 52 3.08 -3.36 -33.49
C CYS A 52 2.17 -4.06 -32.47
N LEU A 53 2.70 -5.04 -31.72
CA LEU A 53 1.98 -5.72 -30.66
C LEU A 53 1.64 -4.77 -29.50
N LEU A 54 2.58 -3.91 -29.07
CA LEU A 54 2.35 -2.92 -28.02
C LEU A 54 1.25 -1.93 -28.38
N GLU A 55 1.21 -1.52 -29.65
CA GLU A 55 0.20 -0.60 -30.17
C GLU A 55 -1.16 -1.27 -30.31
N SER A 56 -1.21 -2.49 -30.85
CA SER A 56 -2.43 -3.31 -30.88
C SER A 56 -3.01 -3.52 -29.48
N PHE A 57 -2.17 -3.85 -28.51
CA PHE A 57 -2.61 -4.01 -27.11
C PHE A 57 -3.14 -2.68 -26.53
N ARG A 58 -2.49 -1.55 -26.83
CA ARG A 58 -2.95 -0.22 -26.40
C ARG A 58 -4.34 0.11 -26.95
N ARG A 59 -4.57 -0.14 -28.24
CA ARG A 59 -5.87 0.06 -28.90
C ARG A 59 -6.94 -0.84 -28.28
N MET A 60 -6.64 -2.13 -28.13
CA MET A 60 -7.55 -3.08 -27.49
C MET A 60 -7.94 -2.69 -26.06
N VAL A 61 -6.99 -2.20 -25.24
CA VAL A 61 -7.30 -1.67 -23.90
C VAL A 61 -8.25 -0.47 -24.00
N ASN A 62 -8.01 0.45 -24.94
CA ASN A 62 -8.83 1.65 -25.11
C ASN A 62 -10.24 1.32 -25.58
N ASP A 63 -10.41 0.36 -26.49
CA ASP A 63 -11.72 -0.14 -26.90
C ASP A 63 -12.50 -0.70 -25.72
N CYS A 64 -11.85 -1.51 -24.88
CA CYS A 64 -12.49 -2.00 -23.65
C CYS A 64 -12.83 -0.87 -22.68
N VAL A 65 -11.99 0.17 -22.56
CA VAL A 65 -12.27 1.32 -21.70
C VAL A 65 -13.44 2.14 -22.24
N GLU A 66 -13.50 2.35 -23.55
CA GLU A 66 -14.60 3.04 -24.23
C GLU A 66 -15.94 2.33 -23.98
N ILE A 67 -16.00 1.01 -24.23
CA ILE A 67 -17.18 0.18 -23.95
C ILE A 67 -17.53 0.21 -22.46
N GLY A 68 -16.53 0.12 -21.58
CA GLY A 68 -16.78 0.20 -20.14
C GLY A 68 -17.35 1.55 -19.69
N LEU A 69 -17.02 2.64 -20.38
CA LEU A 69 -17.57 3.97 -20.11
C LEU A 69 -18.99 4.13 -20.67
N SER A 70 -19.26 3.64 -21.88
CA SER A 70 -20.59 3.76 -22.50
C SER A 70 -21.65 2.97 -21.74
N TYR A 71 -21.33 1.75 -21.30
CA TYR A 71 -22.24 0.90 -20.52
C TYR A 71 -22.11 1.06 -18.99
N ASN A 72 -21.25 1.97 -18.51
CA ASN A 72 -20.95 2.18 -17.08
C ASN A 72 -20.54 0.88 -16.33
N VAL A 73 -19.76 0.02 -16.98
CA VAL A 73 -19.33 -1.29 -16.47
C VAL A 73 -17.92 -1.20 -15.90
N THR A 74 -17.71 -1.83 -14.75
CA THR A 74 -16.39 -1.91 -14.09
C THR A 74 -16.01 -3.33 -13.65
N THR A 75 -16.79 -4.34 -14.05
CA THR A 75 -16.56 -5.75 -13.69
C THR A 75 -15.98 -6.52 -14.87
N LEU A 76 -15.08 -7.45 -14.59
CA LEU A 76 -14.40 -8.25 -15.61
C LEU A 76 -15.38 -9.07 -16.44
N LYS A 77 -16.30 -9.80 -15.78
CA LYS A 77 -17.29 -10.68 -16.44
C LYS A 77 -18.13 -9.92 -17.46
N ARG A 78 -18.78 -8.84 -17.03
CA ARG A 78 -19.70 -8.06 -17.87
C ARG A 78 -18.95 -7.34 -18.99
N LEU A 79 -17.77 -6.79 -18.72
CA LEU A 79 -16.96 -6.16 -19.76
C LEU A 79 -16.42 -7.17 -20.77
N SER A 80 -16.13 -8.41 -20.36
CA SER A 80 -15.70 -9.48 -21.28
C SER A 80 -16.76 -9.73 -22.36
N ILE A 81 -18.02 -9.87 -21.95
CA ILE A 81 -19.16 -10.14 -22.84
C ILE A 81 -19.34 -8.96 -23.80
N LEU A 82 -19.47 -7.73 -23.27
CA LEU A 82 -19.74 -6.54 -24.09
C LEU A 82 -18.61 -6.18 -25.05
N SER A 83 -17.36 -6.46 -24.67
CA SER A 83 -16.20 -6.16 -25.53
C SER A 83 -15.75 -7.32 -26.40
N TRP A 84 -16.44 -8.45 -26.40
CA TRP A 84 -16.02 -9.64 -27.12
C TRP A 84 -15.90 -9.38 -28.64
N GLU A 85 -16.92 -8.79 -29.25
CA GLU A 85 -16.98 -8.54 -30.68
C GLU A 85 -15.83 -7.66 -31.17
N ARG A 86 -15.55 -6.56 -30.46
CA ARG A 86 -14.44 -5.68 -30.82
C ARG A 86 -13.07 -6.31 -30.55
N ARG A 87 -12.94 -7.12 -29.49
CA ARG A 87 -11.69 -7.84 -29.17
C ARG A 87 -11.41 -9.00 -30.11
N ARG A 88 -12.42 -9.65 -30.69
CA ARG A 88 -12.23 -10.83 -31.56
C ARG A 88 -11.44 -10.47 -32.81
N GLY A 89 -11.67 -9.26 -33.36
CA GLY A 89 -10.99 -8.74 -34.55
C GLY A 89 -9.50 -8.45 -34.37
N TYR A 90 -8.97 -8.41 -33.14
CA TYR A 90 -7.53 -8.25 -32.93
C TYR A 90 -6.79 -9.56 -33.23
N ASN A 91 -5.86 -9.51 -34.19
CA ASN A 91 -4.94 -10.60 -34.48
C ASN A 91 -3.82 -10.70 -33.42
N CYS A 92 -4.17 -11.19 -32.24
CA CYS A 92 -3.23 -11.47 -31.18
C CYS A 92 -3.71 -12.66 -30.33
N PRO A 93 -2.81 -13.30 -29.57
CA PRO A 93 -3.20 -14.41 -28.73
C PRO A 93 -4.26 -14.10 -27.67
N THR A 94 -5.09 -15.10 -27.34
CA THR A 94 -6.24 -14.95 -26.42
C THR A 94 -5.86 -14.46 -25.02
N TYR A 95 -4.71 -14.85 -24.47
CA TYR A 95 -4.24 -14.37 -23.15
C TYR A 95 -3.89 -12.87 -23.14
N TYR A 96 -3.52 -12.28 -24.28
CA TYR A 96 -3.35 -10.83 -24.38
C TYR A 96 -4.70 -10.12 -24.40
N LYS A 97 -5.71 -10.69 -25.05
CA LYS A 97 -7.10 -10.18 -24.99
C LYS A 97 -7.63 -10.17 -23.56
N ALA A 98 -7.36 -11.22 -22.78
CA ALA A 98 -7.70 -11.29 -21.36
C ALA A 98 -6.91 -10.27 -20.52
N SER A 99 -5.62 -10.09 -20.80
CA SER A 99 -4.77 -9.14 -20.09
C SER A 99 -5.15 -7.68 -20.36
N ALA A 100 -5.54 -7.35 -21.60
CA ALA A 100 -6.05 -6.04 -21.96
C ALA A 100 -7.37 -5.72 -21.26
N LEU A 101 -8.29 -6.70 -21.20
CA LEU A 101 -9.54 -6.60 -20.46
C LEU A 101 -9.28 -6.30 -18.97
N SER A 102 -8.41 -7.08 -18.33
CA SER A 102 -8.01 -6.88 -16.93
C SER A 102 -7.46 -5.46 -16.69
N ARG A 103 -6.62 -4.98 -17.61
CA ARG A 103 -6.08 -3.62 -17.54
C ARG A 103 -7.15 -2.54 -17.71
N ALA A 104 -8.09 -2.71 -18.64
CA ALA A 104 -9.21 -1.79 -18.85
C ALA A 104 -10.10 -1.71 -17.60
N VAL A 105 -10.44 -2.85 -17.01
CA VAL A 105 -11.17 -2.91 -15.73
C VAL A 105 -10.43 -2.13 -14.65
N GLY A 106 -9.11 -2.33 -14.49
CA GLY A 106 -8.32 -1.58 -13.52
C GLY A 106 -8.38 -0.06 -13.70
N ILE A 107 -8.37 0.41 -14.95
CA ILE A 107 -8.51 1.83 -15.31
C ILE A 107 -9.91 2.36 -14.91
N LEU A 108 -10.96 1.61 -15.27
CA LEU A 108 -12.35 1.98 -14.99
C LEU A 108 -12.66 1.98 -13.49
N SER A 109 -12.22 0.96 -12.75
CA SER A 109 -12.35 0.89 -11.29
C SER A 109 -11.62 2.04 -10.59
N ALA A 110 -10.45 2.45 -11.09
CA ALA A 110 -9.71 3.60 -10.57
C ALA A 110 -10.45 4.92 -10.80
N ARG A 111 -11.11 5.08 -11.95
CA ARG A 111 -12.00 6.22 -12.23
C ARG A 111 -13.20 6.22 -11.29
N LYS A 112 -13.92 5.09 -11.17
CA LYS A 112 -15.06 4.93 -10.25
C LYS A 112 -14.68 5.27 -8.81
N LYS A 113 -13.49 4.87 -8.36
CA LYS A 113 -12.95 5.23 -7.04
C LYS A 113 -12.65 6.73 -6.89
N SER A 114 -12.24 7.40 -7.96
CA SER A 114 -12.00 8.85 -7.96
C SER A 114 -13.32 9.64 -7.92
N LEU A 115 -14.32 9.21 -8.70
CA LEU A 115 -15.67 9.79 -8.70
C LEU A 115 -16.35 9.63 -7.34
N ARG A 116 -16.27 8.45 -6.70
CA ARG A 116 -16.73 8.24 -5.31
C ARG A 116 -16.05 9.14 -4.28
N ARG A 117 -14.93 9.77 -4.61
CA ARG A 117 -14.19 10.70 -3.74
C ARG A 117 -14.41 12.15 -4.12
N ASP A 118 -15.37 12.42 -4.99
CA ASP A 118 -15.69 13.73 -5.56
C ASP A 118 -14.48 14.41 -6.21
N ILE A 119 -13.68 13.61 -6.93
CA ILE A 119 -12.53 14.10 -7.68
C ILE A 119 -12.93 14.22 -9.14
N ARG A 120 -13.06 15.46 -9.64
CA ARG A 120 -13.30 15.73 -11.07
C ARG A 120 -12.28 14.98 -11.93
N SER A 121 -12.78 14.02 -12.71
CA SER A 121 -11.96 13.08 -13.46
C SER A 121 -12.41 13.06 -14.92
N ARG A 122 -11.47 13.24 -15.86
CA ARG A 122 -11.74 13.07 -17.30
C ARG A 122 -11.92 11.59 -17.64
N ASN A 123 -12.49 11.32 -18.81
CA ASN A 123 -12.55 9.96 -19.34
C ASN A 123 -11.12 9.42 -19.51
N PRO A 124 -10.79 8.30 -18.84
CA PRO A 124 -9.46 7.74 -18.86
C PRO A 124 -9.23 6.98 -20.16
N TYR A 125 -7.96 6.86 -20.55
CA TYR A 125 -7.51 6.02 -21.65
C TYR A 125 -6.02 5.69 -21.47
N SER A 126 -5.58 4.62 -22.11
CA SER A 126 -4.19 4.18 -22.18
C SER A 126 -3.44 4.96 -23.25
N ILE A 127 -2.56 5.87 -22.81
CA ILE A 127 -1.73 6.71 -23.68
C ILE A 127 -0.48 5.98 -24.16
N ARG A 128 0.18 5.20 -23.29
CA ARG A 128 1.49 4.61 -23.58
C ARG A 128 1.33 3.18 -24.12
N PRO A 129 1.89 2.86 -25.30
CA PRO A 129 2.02 1.49 -25.76
C PRO A 129 2.80 0.66 -24.74
N GLN A 130 2.15 -0.37 -24.23
CA GLN A 130 2.74 -1.33 -23.30
C GLN A 130 1.87 -2.58 -23.31
N ILE A 131 2.48 -3.73 -23.11
CA ILE A 131 1.77 -4.98 -22.87
C ILE A 131 2.13 -5.48 -21.47
N THR A 132 1.16 -6.08 -20.79
CA THR A 132 1.40 -6.82 -19.55
C THR A 132 0.68 -8.13 -19.70
N ALA A 133 1.38 -9.24 -19.49
CA ALA A 133 0.79 -10.56 -19.58
C ALA A 133 1.34 -11.49 -18.51
N TYR A 134 0.47 -12.36 -18.02
CA TYR A 134 0.74 -13.35 -16.96
C TYR A 134 0.68 -14.79 -17.47
N LEU A 135 0.35 -14.98 -18.76
CA LEU A 135 0.27 -16.27 -19.43
C LEU A 135 0.90 -16.18 -20.82
N GLY A 136 1.25 -17.35 -21.38
CA GLY A 136 1.67 -17.49 -22.77
C GLY A 136 3.10 -17.04 -23.05
N PHE A 137 3.95 -16.87 -22.04
CA PHE A 137 5.37 -16.57 -22.22
C PHE A 137 6.22 -17.66 -21.59
N ARG A 138 7.47 -17.78 -22.06
CA ARG A 138 8.47 -18.69 -21.49
C ARG A 138 9.76 -17.94 -21.27
N VAL A 139 10.50 -18.33 -20.24
CA VAL A 139 11.89 -17.90 -20.06
C VAL A 139 12.75 -19.13 -20.27
N LYS A 140 13.48 -19.16 -21.38
CA LYS A 140 14.34 -20.29 -21.78
C LYS A 140 15.55 -19.75 -22.54
N ASP A 141 16.68 -20.42 -22.46
CA ASP A 141 17.87 -20.15 -23.28
C ASP A 141 18.32 -18.67 -23.18
N GLY A 142 18.28 -18.12 -21.96
CA GLY A 142 18.69 -16.74 -21.70
C GLY A 142 17.71 -15.65 -22.20
N CYS A 143 16.56 -16.03 -22.75
CA CYS A 143 15.61 -15.13 -23.40
C CYS A 143 14.21 -15.21 -22.80
N LEU A 144 13.47 -14.10 -22.87
CA LEU A 144 12.02 -14.09 -22.70
C LEU A 144 11.39 -14.33 -24.08
N GLN A 145 10.79 -15.50 -24.28
CA GLN A 145 10.03 -15.85 -25.47
C GLN A 145 8.59 -15.35 -25.32
N ILE A 146 8.16 -14.47 -26.23
CA ILE A 146 6.80 -13.96 -26.28
C ILE A 146 6.14 -14.24 -27.64
N PRO A 147 4.88 -14.62 -27.66
CA PRO A 147 4.12 -14.85 -28.88
C PRO A 147 3.61 -13.54 -29.46
N VAL A 148 3.77 -13.34 -30.76
CA VAL A 148 3.29 -12.12 -31.46
C VAL A 148 2.07 -12.34 -32.34
N GLY A 149 1.64 -13.60 -32.52
CA GLY A 149 0.47 -13.99 -33.31
C GLY A 149 0.84 -14.91 -34.47
N GLY A 150 -0.12 -15.71 -34.94
CA GLY A 150 0.10 -16.66 -36.05
C GLY A 150 1.19 -17.69 -35.78
N ARG A 151 1.26 -18.23 -34.55
CA ARG A 151 2.32 -19.17 -34.08
C ARG A 151 3.76 -18.62 -34.13
N ARG A 152 3.95 -17.32 -34.36
CA ARG A 152 5.26 -16.66 -34.32
C ARG A 152 5.63 -16.21 -32.90
N PHE A 153 6.92 -16.27 -32.60
CA PHE A 153 7.49 -15.89 -31.31
C PHE A 153 8.67 -14.94 -31.50
N GLU A 154 8.71 -13.92 -30.66
CA GLU A 154 9.84 -13.01 -30.49
C GLU A 154 10.62 -13.40 -29.25
N HIS A 155 11.95 -13.24 -29.31
CA HIS A 155 12.86 -13.54 -28.22
C HIS A 155 13.49 -12.25 -27.73
N VAL A 156 13.25 -11.89 -26.47
CA VAL A 156 13.86 -10.72 -25.84
C VAL A 156 15.03 -11.18 -24.96
N PRO A 157 16.29 -10.88 -25.33
CA PRO A 157 17.45 -11.30 -24.56
C PRO A 157 17.42 -10.73 -23.13
N LEU A 158 17.71 -11.56 -22.14
CA LEU A 158 17.81 -11.13 -20.75
C LEU A 158 19.25 -10.72 -20.43
N THR A 159 19.41 -9.66 -19.64
CA THR A 159 20.75 -9.21 -19.22
C THR A 159 21.39 -10.22 -18.26
N LYS A 160 22.73 -10.26 -18.19
CA LYS A 160 23.49 -11.09 -17.23
C LYS A 160 22.97 -10.95 -15.79
N ARG A 161 22.62 -9.72 -15.38
CA ARG A 161 22.02 -9.44 -14.07
C ARG A 161 20.66 -10.12 -13.88
N THR A 162 19.79 -10.05 -14.88
CA THR A 162 18.47 -10.70 -14.82
C THR A 162 18.63 -12.22 -14.78
N LEU A 163 19.55 -12.78 -15.57
CA LEU A 163 19.82 -14.22 -15.59
C LEU A 163 20.38 -14.73 -14.26
N SER A 164 21.36 -14.03 -13.68
CA SER A 164 21.89 -14.35 -12.35
C SER A 164 20.80 -14.35 -11.28
N LEU A 165 19.84 -13.41 -11.36
CA LEU A 165 18.69 -13.44 -10.46
C LEU A 165 17.79 -14.65 -10.72
N LEU A 166 17.49 -14.98 -11.97
CA LEU A 166 16.61 -16.10 -12.32
C LEU A 166 17.26 -17.49 -12.18
N SER A 167 18.54 -17.55 -11.82
CA SER A 167 19.27 -18.80 -11.58
C SER A 167 18.86 -19.47 -10.27
N ASP A 168 18.23 -18.72 -9.35
CA ASP A 168 17.68 -19.27 -8.11
C ASP A 168 16.41 -20.10 -8.40
N PRO A 169 16.41 -21.43 -8.16
CA PRO A 169 15.32 -22.33 -8.53
C PRO A 169 14.02 -22.04 -7.77
N ALA A 170 14.09 -21.37 -6.62
CA ALA A 170 12.90 -20.99 -5.86
C ALA A 170 12.16 -19.78 -6.48
N LEU A 171 12.75 -19.10 -7.47
CA LEU A 171 12.12 -17.98 -8.14
C LEU A 171 11.21 -18.43 -9.28
N ARG A 172 10.01 -17.86 -9.29
CA ARG A 172 9.03 -18.03 -10.38
C ARG A 172 8.75 -16.69 -11.04
N VAL A 173 8.84 -16.65 -12.37
CA VAL A 173 8.40 -15.49 -13.16
C VAL A 173 6.87 -15.57 -13.31
N ARG A 174 6.18 -14.58 -12.75
CA ARG A 174 4.70 -14.53 -12.69
C ARG A 174 4.08 -13.77 -13.85
N SER A 175 4.76 -12.74 -14.32
CA SER A 175 4.29 -11.91 -15.43
C SER A 175 5.42 -11.07 -15.99
N PHE A 176 5.20 -10.53 -17.19
CA PHE A 176 6.08 -9.52 -17.78
C PHE A 176 5.28 -8.29 -18.17
N THR A 177 5.97 -7.15 -18.22
CA THR A 177 5.50 -5.92 -18.84
C THR A 177 6.56 -5.43 -19.81
N LEU A 178 6.19 -5.23 -21.06
CA LEU A 178 7.03 -4.57 -22.06
C LEU A 178 6.49 -3.18 -22.36
N THR A 179 7.38 -2.19 -22.41
CA THR A 179 7.15 -0.87 -23.02
C THR A 179 8.07 -0.74 -24.24
N SER A 180 8.01 0.37 -24.97
CA SER A 180 8.90 0.61 -26.13
C SER A 180 10.42 0.64 -25.83
N THR A 181 10.84 0.50 -24.58
CA THR A 181 12.25 0.64 -24.16
C THR A 181 12.63 -0.24 -22.98
N LYS A 182 11.66 -0.87 -22.31
CA LYS A 182 11.86 -1.49 -21.01
C LYS A 182 11.09 -2.79 -20.87
N LEU A 183 11.79 -3.81 -20.39
CA LEU A 183 11.23 -5.05 -19.90
C LEU A 183 11.18 -5.01 -18.37
N SER A 184 10.03 -5.35 -17.80
CA SER A 184 9.83 -5.57 -16.38
C SER A 184 9.28 -6.96 -16.13
N LEU A 185 10.04 -7.81 -15.44
CA LEU A 185 9.60 -9.13 -15.00
C LEU A 185 9.11 -9.05 -13.56
N CYS A 186 7.91 -9.59 -13.30
CA CYS A 186 7.41 -9.81 -11.95
C CYS A 186 7.86 -11.20 -11.50
N ILE A 187 8.69 -11.25 -10.46
CA ILE A 187 9.21 -12.50 -9.90
C ILE A 187 8.66 -12.69 -8.49
N SER A 188 8.44 -13.95 -8.12
CA SER A 188 8.05 -14.33 -6.77
C SER A 188 8.94 -15.43 -6.21
N LYS A 189 9.17 -15.42 -4.91
CA LYS A 189 9.79 -16.51 -4.16
C LYS A 189 9.03 -16.70 -2.86
N GLU A 190 8.90 -17.94 -2.42
CA GLU A 190 8.46 -18.27 -1.06
C GLU A 190 9.65 -18.16 -0.13
N ILE A 191 9.49 -17.37 0.93
CA ILE A 191 10.57 -17.06 1.86
C ILE A 191 10.10 -17.43 3.26
N PRO A 192 10.86 -18.23 4.02
CA PRO A 192 10.54 -18.51 5.41
C PRO A 192 10.56 -17.19 6.20
N GLU A 193 9.59 -17.04 7.09
CA GLU A 193 9.55 -15.86 7.96
C GLU A 193 10.71 -15.92 8.96
N VAL A 194 11.40 -14.78 9.12
CA VAL A 194 12.48 -14.66 10.10
C VAL A 194 11.87 -14.56 11.48
N GLU A 195 12.29 -15.46 12.38
CA GLU A 195 11.92 -15.38 13.79
C GLU A 195 12.46 -14.08 14.40
N CYS A 196 11.53 -13.19 14.76
CA CYS A 196 11.86 -11.86 15.25
C CYS A 196 11.83 -11.83 16.79
N VAL A 197 12.93 -11.36 17.39
CA VAL A 197 13.07 -11.23 18.86
C VAL A 197 12.45 -9.92 19.40
N GLY A 198 11.98 -9.06 18.51
CA GLY A 198 11.36 -7.78 18.87
C GLY A 198 10.87 -7.02 17.65
N ALA A 199 10.57 -5.73 17.83
CA ALA A 199 10.02 -4.90 16.77
C ALA A 199 10.63 -3.49 16.76
N VAL A 200 10.79 -2.90 15.58
CA VAL A 200 11.19 -1.49 15.39
C VAL A 200 10.04 -0.70 14.78
N GLY A 201 9.77 0.48 15.32
CA GLY A 201 8.76 1.40 14.81
C GLY A 201 9.37 2.31 13.76
N VAL A 202 8.66 2.52 12.66
CA VAL A 202 9.06 3.45 11.60
C VAL A 202 8.07 4.60 11.55
N ASP A 203 8.47 5.73 12.12
CA ASP A 203 7.77 7.00 11.96
C ASP A 203 8.19 7.66 10.65
N ARG A 204 7.20 8.05 9.84
CA ARG A 204 7.43 8.65 8.52
C ARG A 204 7.11 10.12 8.65
N ASN A 205 8.09 10.98 8.40
CA ASN A 205 7.89 12.42 8.37
C ASN A 205 8.22 13.00 7.00
N LEU A 206 7.92 14.29 6.84
CA LEU A 206 8.19 15.03 5.61
C LEU A 206 9.69 14.99 5.22
N ARG A 207 10.57 15.12 6.21
CA ARG A 207 12.02 15.30 6.02
C ARG A 207 12.87 14.13 6.49
N ASN A 208 12.34 13.15 7.22
CA ASN A 208 13.10 12.00 7.66
C ASN A 208 12.21 10.75 7.74
N LEU A 209 12.87 9.58 7.83
CA LEU A 209 12.28 8.38 8.41
C LEU A 209 12.97 8.17 9.75
N THR A 210 12.20 8.14 10.83
CA THR A 210 12.74 7.85 12.16
C THR A 210 12.41 6.41 12.48
N VAL A 211 13.45 5.61 12.73
CA VAL A 211 13.32 4.19 13.02
C VAL A 211 13.89 3.93 14.40
N GLY A 212 13.13 3.29 15.26
CA GLY A 212 13.66 2.99 16.58
C GLY A 212 12.79 2.12 17.47
N ASP A 213 13.38 1.81 18.61
CA ASP A 213 12.82 1.08 19.73
C ASP A 213 13.40 1.67 21.04
N GLU A 214 13.15 0.99 22.16
CA GLU A 214 13.56 1.43 23.50
C GLU A 214 15.08 1.62 23.67
N HIS A 215 15.90 0.97 22.83
CA HIS A 215 17.36 0.98 22.95
C HIS A 215 18.03 1.93 21.97
N GLN A 216 17.50 2.03 20.74
CA GLN A 216 18.14 2.84 19.71
C GLN A 216 17.11 3.52 18.80
N VAL A 217 17.39 4.78 18.46
CA VAL A 217 16.68 5.55 17.45
C VAL A 217 17.66 6.04 16.39
N VAL A 218 17.29 5.86 15.12
CA VAL A 218 18.08 6.27 13.96
C VAL A 218 17.22 7.14 13.06
N HIS A 219 17.76 8.28 12.64
CA HIS A 219 17.13 9.18 11.69
C HIS A 219 17.75 9.03 10.29
N TYR A 220 16.92 8.71 9.31
CA TYR A 220 17.30 8.73 7.90
C TYR A 220 16.84 10.03 7.27
N ASP A 221 17.78 10.96 7.01
CA ASP A 221 17.47 12.24 6.41
C ASP A 221 16.99 12.11 4.96
N LEU A 222 15.87 12.75 4.68
CA LEU A 222 15.20 12.87 3.39
C LEU A 222 14.92 14.34 3.04
N SER A 223 15.58 15.29 3.70
CA SER A 223 15.46 16.73 3.43
C SER A 223 15.74 17.06 1.97
N ASP A 224 16.65 16.32 1.34
CA ASP A 224 16.91 16.43 -0.10
C ASP A 224 15.72 16.07 -0.97
N ALA A 225 14.91 15.09 -0.60
CA ALA A 225 13.70 14.78 -1.35
C ALA A 225 12.73 15.97 -1.38
N VAL A 226 12.63 16.70 -0.26
CA VAL A 226 11.84 17.93 -0.15
C VAL A 226 12.47 19.06 -0.96
N ARG A 227 13.80 19.21 -0.89
CA ARG A 227 14.57 20.20 -1.64
C ARG A 227 14.38 20.03 -3.15
N ILE A 228 14.60 18.81 -3.66
CA ILE A 228 14.44 18.44 -5.07
C ILE A 228 13.03 18.78 -5.56
N ALA A 229 12.02 18.45 -4.77
CA ALA A 229 10.65 18.73 -5.15
C ALA A 229 10.31 20.22 -5.12
N ARG A 230 10.79 20.98 -4.13
CA ARG A 230 10.66 22.44 -4.09
C ARG A 230 11.33 23.09 -5.29
N THR A 231 12.56 22.72 -5.59
CA THR A 231 13.32 23.21 -6.76
C THR A 231 12.60 22.88 -8.07
N THR A 232 12.10 21.64 -8.20
CA THR A 232 11.31 21.23 -9.37
C THR A 232 10.06 22.10 -9.54
N MET A 233 9.34 22.39 -8.45
CA MET A 233 8.16 23.25 -8.51
C MET A 233 8.52 24.68 -8.90
N ARG A 234 9.62 25.23 -8.36
CA ARG A 234 10.13 26.57 -8.74
C ARG A 234 10.45 26.64 -10.22
N ILE A 235 11.24 25.68 -10.72
CA ILE A 235 11.60 25.57 -12.14
C ILE A 235 10.37 25.45 -13.03
N VAL A 236 9.44 24.53 -12.73
CA VAL A 236 8.22 24.38 -13.54
C VAL A 236 7.37 25.66 -13.51
N SER A 237 7.33 26.36 -12.38
CA SER A 237 6.55 27.59 -12.24
C SER A 237 7.16 28.83 -12.90
N SER A 238 8.48 28.83 -13.16
CA SER A 238 9.16 29.93 -13.85
C SER A 238 8.93 29.92 -15.36
N PHE A 239 8.55 28.78 -15.94
CA PHE A 239 8.14 28.71 -17.34
C PHE A 239 6.74 29.32 -17.53
N LYS A 240 6.68 30.53 -18.11
CA LYS A 240 5.44 31.30 -18.32
C LYS A 240 4.87 31.24 -19.74
N ARG A 241 5.53 30.57 -20.69
CA ARG A 241 5.08 30.48 -22.09
C ARG A 241 3.62 30.04 -22.17
N ASN A 242 2.81 30.76 -22.95
CA ASN A 242 1.39 30.47 -23.18
C ASN A 242 1.18 29.31 -24.17
N ASP A 243 1.89 28.21 -23.96
CA ASP A 243 1.77 27.00 -24.76
C ASP A 243 1.55 25.82 -23.80
N SER A 244 0.37 25.21 -23.87
CA SER A 244 0.02 24.10 -22.99
C SER A 244 0.80 22.82 -23.31
N ARG A 245 1.16 22.58 -24.58
CA ARG A 245 1.91 21.42 -25.05
C ARG A 245 3.33 21.48 -24.51
N ILE A 246 4.00 22.62 -24.67
CA ILE A 246 5.37 22.83 -24.19
C ILE A 246 5.42 22.81 -22.65
N ARG A 247 4.48 23.47 -21.96
CA ARG A 247 4.40 23.41 -20.49
C ARG A 247 4.20 21.98 -19.98
N LYS A 248 3.39 21.17 -20.67
CA LYS A 248 3.18 19.75 -20.31
C LYS A 248 4.45 18.93 -20.53
N LEU A 249 5.17 19.16 -21.64
CA LEU A 249 6.45 18.50 -21.92
C LEU A 249 7.49 18.81 -20.84
N ILE A 250 7.67 20.09 -20.52
CA ILE A 250 8.57 20.57 -19.46
C ILE A 250 8.20 19.96 -18.11
N SER A 251 6.92 20.05 -17.73
CA SER A 251 6.41 19.47 -16.47
C SER A 251 6.65 17.96 -16.41
N SER A 252 6.52 17.25 -17.53
CA SER A 252 6.80 15.81 -17.62
C SER A 252 8.29 15.52 -17.45
N LYS A 253 9.16 16.24 -18.16
CA LYS A 253 10.63 16.11 -18.08
C LYS A 253 11.13 16.32 -16.65
N TYR A 254 10.78 17.45 -16.04
CA TYR A 254 11.19 17.75 -14.67
C TYR A 254 10.50 16.89 -13.62
N GLY A 255 9.24 16.50 -13.85
CA GLY A 255 8.53 15.53 -13.02
C GLY A 255 9.20 14.15 -13.00
N GLN A 256 9.71 13.69 -14.15
CA GLN A 256 10.47 12.44 -14.24
C GLN A 256 11.82 12.54 -13.53
N ARG A 257 12.57 13.63 -13.74
CA ARG A 257 13.83 13.90 -13.03
C ARG A 257 13.65 13.91 -11.51
N ARG A 258 12.62 14.62 -11.02
CA ARG A 258 12.24 14.64 -9.60
C ARG A 258 11.97 13.23 -9.09
N ARG A 259 11.11 12.48 -9.80
CA ARG A 259 10.76 11.11 -9.42
C ARG A 259 12.00 10.24 -9.29
N ASN A 260 12.89 10.23 -10.28
CA ASN A 260 14.09 9.39 -10.28
C ASN A 260 15.00 9.71 -9.09
N ARG A 261 15.25 11.00 -8.82
CA ARG A 261 16.11 11.43 -7.70
C ARG A 261 15.48 11.11 -6.34
N THR A 262 14.19 11.41 -6.14
CA THR A 262 13.47 11.07 -4.90
C THR A 262 13.43 9.56 -4.67
N GLN A 263 13.20 8.77 -5.74
CA GLN A 263 13.19 7.32 -5.67
C GLN A 263 14.54 6.77 -5.22
N HIS A 264 15.65 7.28 -5.77
CA HIS A 264 16.99 6.87 -5.35
C HIS A 264 17.23 7.08 -3.85
N LEU A 265 16.92 8.27 -3.33
CA LEU A 265 17.06 8.58 -1.89
C LEU A 265 16.22 7.64 -1.02
N LEU A 266 14.95 7.42 -1.39
CA LEU A 266 14.07 6.49 -0.68
C LEU A 266 14.58 5.05 -0.74
N HIS A 267 15.07 4.60 -1.89
CA HIS A 267 15.59 3.25 -2.05
C HIS A 267 16.81 3.01 -1.15
N ASN A 268 17.71 4.00 -1.01
CA ASN A 268 18.88 3.89 -0.14
C ASN A 268 18.45 3.83 1.34
N ALA A 269 17.59 4.74 1.78
CA ALA A 269 17.09 4.77 3.16
C ALA A 269 16.35 3.47 3.52
N THR A 270 15.35 3.07 2.71
CA THR A 270 14.55 1.87 2.98
C THR A 270 15.34 0.57 2.84
N LYS A 271 16.42 0.54 2.02
CA LYS A 271 17.34 -0.62 1.97
C LYS A 271 18.09 -0.75 3.29
N ARG A 272 18.62 0.35 3.82
CA ARG A 272 19.33 0.36 5.12
C ARG A 272 18.42 -0.02 6.27
N ILE A 273 17.19 0.50 6.31
CA ILE A 273 16.20 0.17 7.35
C ILE A 273 15.94 -1.35 7.39
N VAL A 274 15.66 -1.96 6.24
CA VAL A 274 15.38 -3.40 6.16
C VAL A 274 16.62 -4.24 6.48
N ALA A 275 17.81 -3.81 6.05
CA ALA A 275 19.06 -4.50 6.37
C ALA A 275 19.34 -4.50 7.88
N GLU A 276 19.14 -3.37 8.57
CA GLU A 276 19.29 -3.28 10.03
C GLU A 276 18.24 -4.11 10.76
N ALA A 277 16.98 -4.09 10.29
CA ALA A 277 15.91 -4.91 10.85
C ALA A 277 16.23 -6.41 10.73
N LEU A 278 16.77 -6.84 9.58
CA LEU A 278 17.19 -8.22 9.35
C LEU A 278 18.33 -8.61 10.30
N ARG A 279 19.39 -7.79 10.34
CA ARG A 279 20.58 -8.02 11.17
C ARG A 279 20.22 -8.15 12.66
N LYS A 280 19.26 -7.37 13.13
CA LYS A 280 18.79 -7.37 14.51
C LYS A 280 17.63 -8.34 14.77
N ARG A 281 17.14 -9.06 13.75
CA ARG A 281 15.96 -9.92 13.82
C ARG A 281 14.75 -9.19 14.45
N LYS A 282 14.41 -8.01 13.93
CA LYS A 282 13.29 -7.19 14.42
C LYS A 282 12.21 -7.03 13.34
N ALA A 283 10.97 -7.27 13.73
CA ALA A 283 9.79 -6.97 12.92
C ALA A 283 9.68 -5.46 12.67
N ILE A 284 9.09 -5.06 11.54
CA ILE A 284 8.93 -3.64 11.21
C ILE A 284 7.49 -3.19 11.46
N VAL A 285 7.30 -2.14 12.24
CA VAL A 285 5.99 -1.60 12.59
C VAL A 285 5.73 -0.30 11.84
N LEU A 286 4.60 -0.23 11.14
CA LEU A 286 4.17 0.93 10.36
C LEU A 286 2.75 1.34 10.76
N GLU A 287 2.54 2.62 11.00
CA GLU A 287 1.19 3.17 11.17
C GLU A 287 0.41 3.22 9.84
N ASN A 288 -0.92 3.17 9.90
CA ASN A 288 -1.77 3.39 8.75
C ASN A 288 -2.17 4.87 8.59
N ILE A 289 -1.42 5.61 7.77
CA ILE A 289 -1.68 7.03 7.42
C ILE A 289 -2.44 7.20 6.10
N GLU A 290 -3.20 6.19 5.68
CA GLU A 290 -4.09 6.38 4.53
C GLU A 290 -4.95 7.62 4.72
N GLY A 291 -5.25 8.35 3.65
CA GLY A 291 -6.12 9.54 3.75
C GLY A 291 -5.52 10.77 4.42
N ILE A 292 -4.27 10.76 4.91
CA ILE A 292 -3.61 11.94 5.52
C ILE A 292 -3.63 13.19 4.61
N ARG A 293 -3.62 12.97 3.28
CA ARG A 293 -3.72 14.05 2.28
C ARG A 293 -5.02 14.86 2.35
N ARG A 294 -6.08 14.33 2.99
CA ARG A 294 -7.33 15.08 3.19
C ARG A 294 -7.14 16.30 4.07
N LEU A 295 -6.18 16.23 5.00
CA LEU A 295 -5.82 17.34 5.89
C LEU A 295 -5.17 18.52 5.16
N TYR A 296 -4.75 18.34 3.90
CA TYR A 296 -3.98 19.34 3.13
C TYR A 296 -4.66 19.75 1.81
N ARG A 297 -6.01 19.72 1.80
CA ARG A 297 -6.86 20.14 0.67
C ARG A 297 -7.02 21.67 0.62
N LYS A 298 -7.46 22.21 -0.51
CA LYS A 298 -7.86 23.63 -0.60
C LYS A 298 -9.13 23.83 0.24
N GLY A 299 -9.27 24.97 0.92
CA GLY A 299 -10.46 25.32 1.72
C GLY A 299 -10.37 25.02 3.21
N ASN A 300 -9.21 24.58 3.72
CA ASN A 300 -9.00 24.23 5.13
C ASN A 300 -8.27 25.30 5.94
N GLY A 301 -8.29 26.57 5.50
CA GLY A 301 -7.56 27.68 6.14
C GLY A 301 -6.02 27.63 6.01
N GLN A 302 -5.43 26.55 5.47
CA GLN A 302 -3.98 26.43 5.37
C GLN A 302 -3.40 27.11 4.12
N GLY A 303 -2.29 27.83 4.32
CA GLY A 303 -1.57 28.53 3.27
C GLY A 303 -1.15 27.62 2.09
N ARG A 304 -1.19 28.17 0.87
CA ARG A 304 -0.84 27.45 -0.37
C ARG A 304 0.55 26.80 -0.33
N LYS A 305 1.55 27.51 0.23
CA LYS A 305 2.93 27.03 0.36
C LYS A 305 3.01 25.78 1.25
N PHE A 306 2.33 25.78 2.40
CA PHE A 306 2.29 24.66 3.34
C PHE A 306 1.63 23.42 2.71
N ARG A 307 0.45 23.60 2.11
CA ARG A 307 -0.26 22.50 1.43
C ARG A 307 0.56 21.90 0.28
N SER A 308 1.21 22.74 -0.53
CA SER A 308 2.08 22.27 -1.61
C SER A 308 3.23 21.41 -1.08
N ARG A 309 3.87 21.84 0.01
CA ARG A 309 4.97 21.11 0.67
C ARG A 309 4.53 19.74 1.17
N LEU A 310 3.36 19.64 1.81
CA LEU A 310 2.87 18.35 2.34
C LEU A 310 2.34 17.42 1.25
N ASN A 311 1.82 17.97 0.15
CA ASN A 311 1.39 17.15 -0.98
C ASN A 311 2.57 16.55 -1.77
N VAL A 312 3.79 17.04 -1.58
CA VAL A 312 5.02 16.46 -2.15
C VAL A 312 5.54 15.24 -1.36
N TRP A 313 5.15 15.12 -0.10
CA TRP A 313 5.63 14.09 0.81
C TRP A 313 5.37 12.66 0.27
N SER A 314 6.43 11.86 0.20
CA SER A 314 6.46 10.54 -0.44
C SER A 314 6.29 9.36 0.54
N PHE A 315 5.51 9.53 1.61
CA PHE A 315 5.29 8.52 2.65
C PHE A 315 4.80 7.16 2.13
N GLY A 316 3.84 7.17 1.19
CA GLY A 316 3.27 5.94 0.66
C GLY A 316 4.27 5.14 -0.18
N GLU A 317 5.24 5.84 -0.79
CA GLU A 317 6.32 5.19 -1.52
C GLU A 317 7.36 4.60 -0.57
N ALA A 318 7.72 5.31 0.51
CA ALA A 318 8.59 4.79 1.55
C ALA A 318 7.98 3.51 2.17
N GLN A 319 6.70 3.53 2.51
CA GLN A 319 5.95 2.36 2.98
C GLN A 319 6.03 1.19 1.99
N ARG A 320 5.64 1.43 0.73
CA ARG A 320 5.68 0.41 -0.32
C ARG A 320 7.07 -0.23 -0.44
N GLN A 321 8.12 0.60 -0.39
CA GLN A 321 9.50 0.13 -0.49
C GLN A 321 9.95 -0.70 0.71
N ILE A 322 9.62 -0.26 1.93
CA ILE A 322 9.91 -1.02 3.15
C ILE A 322 9.19 -2.38 3.07
N GLU A 323 7.90 -2.37 2.76
CA GLU A 323 7.09 -3.58 2.70
C GLU A 323 7.64 -4.62 1.71
N TYR A 324 7.84 -4.28 0.43
CA TYR A 324 8.31 -5.30 -0.52
C TYR A 324 9.73 -5.79 -0.19
N LYS A 325 10.59 -4.93 0.36
CA LYS A 325 11.95 -5.31 0.75
C LYS A 325 11.97 -6.20 1.99
N ALA A 326 11.15 -5.88 2.98
CA ALA A 326 10.98 -6.67 4.19
C ALA A 326 10.44 -8.06 3.85
N ARG A 327 9.37 -8.14 3.05
CA ARG A 327 8.85 -9.42 2.54
C ARG A 327 9.91 -10.21 1.78
N TRP A 328 10.70 -9.55 0.92
CA TRP A 328 11.82 -10.17 0.20
C TRP A 328 12.98 -10.64 1.10
N ALA A 329 13.03 -10.18 2.34
CA ALA A 329 14.00 -10.58 3.34
C ALA A 329 13.41 -11.51 4.42
N GLY A 330 12.14 -11.90 4.30
CA GLY A 330 11.45 -12.73 5.29
C GLY A 330 11.04 -11.96 6.56
N ILE A 331 11.15 -10.63 6.60
CA ILE A 331 10.83 -9.84 7.80
C ILE A 331 9.32 -9.52 7.84
N PRO A 332 8.61 -9.82 8.93
CA PRO A 332 7.22 -9.44 9.11
C PRO A 332 7.05 -7.93 9.22
N VAL A 333 5.97 -7.43 8.61
CA VAL A 333 5.59 -6.01 8.67
C VAL A 333 4.23 -5.90 9.34
N ILE A 334 4.21 -5.24 10.50
CA ILE A 334 3.02 -5.07 11.34
C ILE A 334 2.41 -3.71 11.03
N HIS A 335 1.13 -3.70 10.66
CA HIS A 335 0.38 -2.47 10.42
C HIS A 335 -0.48 -2.12 11.62
N LEU A 336 -0.23 -0.96 12.22
CA LEU A 336 -1.08 -0.41 13.28
C LEU A 336 -2.19 0.46 12.69
N SER A 337 -3.41 0.29 13.19
CA SER A 337 -4.55 1.14 12.84
C SER A 337 -4.38 2.56 13.38
N ARG A 338 -5.16 3.51 12.87
CA ARG A 338 -5.13 4.89 13.38
C ARG A 338 -5.51 5.02 14.85
N LYS A 339 -6.43 4.17 15.33
CA LYS A 339 -6.83 4.14 16.74
C LYS A 339 -5.64 3.72 17.61
N GLU A 340 -4.92 2.69 17.16
CA GLU A 340 -3.71 2.21 17.82
C GLU A 340 -2.52 3.14 17.69
N THR A 341 -2.54 4.16 16.84
CA THR A 341 -1.43 5.12 16.70
C THR A 341 -1.79 6.50 17.26
N GLN A 342 -2.99 6.65 17.81
CA GLN A 342 -3.40 7.88 18.45
C GLN A 342 -2.51 8.17 19.67
N GLY A 343 -2.01 9.41 19.74
CA GLY A 343 -1.16 9.87 20.84
C GLY A 343 0.28 9.38 20.83
N THR A 344 0.71 8.54 19.88
CA THR A 344 2.08 7.97 19.87
C THR A 344 3.17 9.03 19.84
N SER A 345 2.91 10.21 19.28
CA SER A 345 3.88 11.31 19.23
C SER A 345 3.86 12.24 20.45
N VAL A 346 2.99 12.01 21.44
CA VAL A 346 2.82 12.86 22.62
C VAL A 346 2.68 12.08 23.93
N THR A 347 2.89 10.77 23.90
CA THR A 347 2.87 9.92 25.10
C THR A 347 4.30 9.55 25.47
N CYS A 348 4.69 9.79 26.72
CA CYS A 348 6.02 9.44 27.20
C CYS A 348 6.21 7.92 27.11
N PRO A 349 7.26 7.43 26.42
CA PRO A 349 7.55 6.00 26.42
C PRO A 349 8.02 5.53 27.80
N ARG A 350 8.51 6.38 28.71
CA ARG A 350 8.98 5.89 30.02
C ARG A 350 7.84 5.72 31.02
N CYS A 351 7.08 6.79 31.28
CA CYS A 351 6.04 6.80 32.32
C CYS A 351 4.59 6.81 31.78
N GLY A 352 4.37 6.92 30.47
CA GLY A 352 3.03 6.97 29.90
C GLY A 352 2.31 8.33 29.99
N GLU A 353 2.87 9.31 30.73
CA GLU A 353 2.29 10.66 30.81
C GLU A 353 2.25 11.36 29.45
N ARG A 354 1.29 12.28 29.30
CA ARG A 354 1.22 13.15 28.13
C ARG A 354 2.35 14.17 28.18
N LEU A 355 3.19 14.16 27.14
CA LEU A 355 4.29 15.09 26.98
C LEU A 355 3.79 16.49 26.60
N GLN A 356 4.48 17.50 27.11
CA GLN A 356 4.22 18.90 26.82
C GLN A 356 5.12 19.36 25.68
N GLU A 357 4.54 19.99 24.65
CA GLU A 357 5.29 20.54 23.53
C GLU A 357 5.87 21.89 23.90
N ASP A 358 7.19 22.03 23.75
CA ASP A 358 7.86 23.32 23.91
C ASP A 358 7.54 24.21 22.70
N LYS A 359 6.94 25.38 22.94
CA LYS A 359 6.58 26.35 21.90
C LYS A 359 7.80 26.95 21.20
N ARG A 360 8.96 27.03 21.87
CA ARG A 360 10.22 27.57 21.35
C ARG A 360 11.03 26.48 20.62
N LEU A 361 11.16 25.30 21.24
CA LEU A 361 11.92 24.17 20.70
C LEU A 361 10.99 23.20 19.95
N ARG A 362 10.60 23.58 18.73
CA ARG A 362 9.72 22.75 17.87
C ARG A 362 10.25 21.32 17.77
N ARG A 363 9.37 20.33 17.96
CA ARG A 363 9.66 18.87 17.99
C ARG A 363 10.41 18.37 19.22
N LYS A 364 10.67 19.20 20.23
CA LYS A 364 11.14 18.75 21.54
C LYS A 364 9.96 18.72 22.53
N LEU A 365 9.92 17.67 23.34
CA LEU A 365 8.82 17.37 24.24
C LEU A 365 9.35 17.18 25.66
N TRP A 366 8.75 17.88 26.62
CA TRP A 366 9.07 17.73 28.05
C TRP A 366 8.15 16.70 28.70
N CYS A 367 8.74 15.83 29.52
CA CYS A 367 8.00 14.93 30.40
C CYS A 367 8.09 15.41 31.85
N SER A 368 6.95 15.68 32.49
CA SER A 368 6.86 16.04 33.91
C SER A 368 7.36 14.92 34.82
N GLY A 369 6.83 13.70 34.66
CA GLY A 369 7.19 12.58 35.54
C GLY A 369 8.63 12.10 35.39
N CYS A 370 9.17 12.08 34.16
CA CYS A 370 10.57 11.66 33.93
C CYS A 370 11.58 12.80 34.04
N ARG A 371 11.13 14.06 34.02
CA ARG A 371 11.98 15.27 33.99
C ARG A 371 13.04 15.24 32.88
N VAL A 372 12.67 14.74 31.70
CA VAL A 372 13.58 14.69 30.54
C VAL A 372 12.94 15.33 29.30
N MET A 373 13.79 15.94 28.47
CA MET A 373 13.44 16.39 27.13
C MET A 373 13.65 15.25 26.12
N MET A 374 12.66 14.99 25.28
CA MET A 374 12.71 13.98 24.23
C MET A 374 12.43 14.57 22.84
N ASP A 375 12.94 13.92 21.80
CA ASP A 375 12.57 14.23 20.42
C ASP A 375 11.21 13.61 20.08
N ARG A 376 10.31 14.39 19.47
CA ARG A 376 8.96 13.95 19.11
C ARG A 376 8.92 12.76 18.16
N ASP A 377 9.86 12.70 17.22
CA ASP A 377 9.90 11.62 16.22
C ASP A 377 10.46 10.35 16.84
N ALA A 378 11.44 10.50 17.74
CA ALA A 378 11.94 9.39 18.56
C ALA A 378 10.82 8.80 19.41
N VAL A 379 10.05 9.64 20.11
CA VAL A 379 8.89 9.22 20.91
C VAL A 379 7.88 8.46 20.06
N ALA A 380 7.55 8.99 18.87
CA ALA A 380 6.63 8.33 17.95
C ALA A 380 7.14 6.95 17.51
N ALA A 381 8.41 6.83 17.10
CA ALA A 381 9.01 5.57 16.68
C ALA A 381 9.05 4.53 17.81
N ILE A 382 9.44 4.92 19.03
CA ILE A 382 9.49 4.03 20.20
C ILE A 382 8.09 3.53 20.55
N ASN A 383 7.09 4.42 20.57
CA ASN A 383 5.71 4.02 20.87
C ASN A 383 5.11 3.11 19.79
N LEU A 384 5.45 3.33 18.51
CA LEU A 384 5.07 2.42 17.43
C LEU A 384 5.71 1.04 17.63
N SER A 385 7.01 0.97 17.93
CA SER A 385 7.71 -0.28 18.25
C SER A 385 6.99 -1.04 19.37
N ARG A 386 6.70 -0.39 20.50
CA ARG A 386 6.03 -1.01 21.64
C ARG A 386 4.65 -1.54 21.32
N ARG A 387 3.80 -0.73 20.67
CA ARG A 387 2.43 -1.13 20.30
C ARG A 387 2.46 -2.28 19.28
N GLY A 388 3.41 -2.26 18.35
CA GLY A 388 3.60 -3.35 17.40
C GLY A 388 4.16 -4.63 18.04
N ARG A 389 5.08 -4.52 19.00
CA ARG A 389 5.60 -5.65 19.80
C ARG A 389 4.48 -6.37 20.55
N LEU A 390 3.57 -5.62 21.17
CA LEU A 390 2.38 -6.19 21.83
C LEU A 390 1.47 -6.96 20.85
N ARG A 391 1.31 -6.44 19.62
CA ARG A 391 0.56 -7.15 18.56
C ARG A 391 1.25 -8.43 18.14
N PHE A 392 2.56 -8.38 17.95
CA PHE A 392 3.38 -9.51 17.54
C PHE A 392 3.29 -10.67 18.54
N TYR A 393 3.45 -10.39 19.84
CA TYR A 393 3.36 -11.43 20.87
C TYR A 393 1.95 -12.01 21.01
N ARG A 394 0.89 -11.20 20.87
CA ARG A 394 -0.49 -11.71 20.88
C ARG A 394 -0.76 -12.67 19.72
N SER A 395 -0.29 -12.33 18.51
CA SER A 395 -0.45 -13.23 17.36
C SER A 395 0.31 -14.54 17.53
N GLN A 396 1.44 -14.56 18.23
CA GLN A 396 2.16 -15.79 18.54
C GLN A 396 1.45 -16.61 19.62
N ALA A 397 0.90 -15.96 20.66
CA ALA A 397 0.16 -16.63 21.74
C ALA A 397 -1.13 -17.31 21.24
N GLU A 398 -1.83 -16.70 20.28
CA GLU A 398 -3.01 -17.31 19.63
C GLU A 398 -2.67 -18.55 18.78
N HIS A 399 -1.40 -18.75 18.40
CA HIS A 399 -0.90 -19.91 17.66
C HIS A 399 -0.05 -20.86 18.51
N GLY A 400 0.04 -20.64 19.83
CA GLY A 400 0.58 -21.63 20.75
C GLY A 400 -0.30 -22.89 20.77
N PRO A 401 0.18 -24.04 21.27
CA PRO A 401 -0.70 -25.17 21.51
C PRO A 401 -1.86 -24.64 22.34
N GLN A 402 -3.09 -24.91 21.91
CA GLN A 402 -4.27 -24.69 22.74
C GLN A 402 -4.07 -25.53 24.01
N GLY A 403 -3.43 -24.93 25.02
CA GLY A 403 -3.44 -25.44 26.37
C GLY A 403 -4.90 -25.56 26.73
N GLY A 404 -5.35 -26.82 26.89
CA GLY A 404 -6.74 -27.13 27.12
C GLY A 404 -7.30 -26.23 28.20
N ALA A 405 -8.49 -25.69 27.97
CA ALA A 405 -9.32 -25.10 29.01
C ALA A 405 -9.85 -26.21 29.95
N ALA A 406 -8.95 -27.03 30.49
CA ALA A 406 -9.25 -28.19 31.31
C ALA A 406 -8.10 -28.40 32.30
N GLU A 407 -7.94 -27.45 33.23
CA GLU A 407 -7.35 -27.68 34.56
C GLU A 407 -7.43 -26.37 35.38
N ALA A 408 -8.67 -25.91 35.61
CA ALA A 408 -8.98 -25.11 36.78
C ALA A 408 -9.66 -26.05 37.78
N VAL A 409 -8.84 -26.59 38.68
CA VAL A 409 -9.12 -27.15 40.00
C VAL A 409 -10.56 -27.63 40.24
N LYS A 410 -10.78 -28.94 40.12
CA LYS A 410 -11.79 -29.64 40.92
C LYS A 410 -11.31 -29.63 42.38
N GLY A 411 -12.00 -28.87 43.23
CA GLY A 411 -11.89 -28.91 44.68
C GLY A 411 -13.28 -28.98 45.28
N ASN A 412 -13.55 -30.11 45.95
CA ASN A 412 -14.77 -30.65 46.53
C ASN A 412 -15.94 -29.72 46.94
N VAL A 413 -17.13 -30.27 46.65
CA VAL A 413 -18.41 -30.03 47.31
C VAL A 413 -18.39 -30.74 48.67
N ASP A 414 -18.75 -30.03 49.75
CA ASP A 414 -19.76 -30.44 50.73
C ASP A 414 -19.75 -29.54 51.98
N ASN A 415 -20.82 -28.75 52.13
CA ASN A 415 -21.72 -28.75 53.31
C ASN A 415 -22.56 -27.46 53.39
N GLY A 416 -23.83 -27.58 52.98
CA GLY A 416 -25.02 -26.97 53.58
C GLY A 416 -25.10 -25.44 53.77
N GLN A 417 -25.69 -24.73 52.78
CA GLN A 417 -26.82 -23.79 52.94
C GLN A 417 -26.98 -22.90 51.68
N PRO A 418 -28.15 -22.87 51.01
CA PRO A 418 -28.43 -21.86 50.00
C PRO A 418 -29.02 -20.60 50.65
N LEU A 419 -28.24 -19.51 50.69
CA LEU A 419 -28.75 -18.19 51.01
C LEU A 419 -29.40 -17.56 49.75
N LEU A 420 -30.73 -17.60 49.72
CA LEU A 420 -31.57 -16.73 48.88
C LEU A 420 -31.73 -15.37 49.57
N PRO A 421 -31.50 -14.24 48.86
CA PRO A 421 -32.18 -12.99 49.22
C PRO A 421 -33.39 -12.76 48.32
N ARG A 422 -34.55 -12.68 48.97
CA ARG A 422 -35.85 -12.32 48.42
C ARG A 422 -35.87 -10.89 47.88
N VAL A 423 -36.79 -10.73 46.93
CA VAL A 423 -37.33 -9.53 46.31
C VAL A 423 -37.87 -8.53 47.34
N ASP A 424 -37.76 -7.23 47.06
CA ASP A 424 -38.91 -6.34 47.23
C ASP A 424 -39.00 -5.34 46.08
N ALA A 425 -40.19 -5.35 45.46
CA ALA A 425 -40.62 -4.48 44.39
C ALA A 425 -41.70 -3.56 44.95
N SER A 426 -41.58 -2.26 44.72
CA SER A 426 -42.72 -1.33 44.81
C SER A 426 -42.98 -0.72 43.44
N LYS A 427 -44.09 -1.18 42.84
CA LYS A 427 -44.87 -0.60 41.74
C LYS A 427 -45.19 0.88 42.05
N SER A 428 -45.39 1.78 41.08
CA SER A 428 -46.63 1.82 40.30
C SER A 428 -46.62 2.77 39.08
N ARG A 429 -47.14 2.23 37.96
CA ARG A 429 -48.16 2.73 36.98
C ARG A 429 -48.02 4.15 36.39
N ASN A 430 -47.81 4.29 35.06
CA ASN A 430 -48.75 4.23 33.92
C ASN A 430 -49.56 5.52 33.67
N ARG A 431 -49.35 6.20 32.53
CA ARG A 431 -50.33 6.34 31.42
C ARG A 431 -49.81 7.17 30.22
N ARG A 432 -50.11 6.67 29.02
CA ARG A 432 -50.22 7.38 27.71
C ARG A 432 -51.45 8.33 27.81
N SER A 433 -51.74 9.35 27.00
CA SER A 433 -51.62 9.60 25.56
C SER A 433 -52.25 10.99 25.26
N THR A 434 -51.90 11.58 24.10
CA THR A 434 -52.76 12.34 23.15
C THR A 434 -53.37 13.69 23.52
N ASP A 435 -53.03 14.66 22.66
CA ASP A 435 -53.88 15.56 21.88
C ASP A 435 -54.55 16.80 22.53
N ASP A 436 -54.19 17.94 21.90
CA ASP A 436 -55.10 18.91 21.26
C ASP A 436 -55.68 20.14 22.01
N LEU A 437 -55.65 21.25 21.24
CA LEU A 437 -56.44 22.50 21.28
C LEU A 437 -55.89 23.75 22.01
N ALA A 438 -55.22 24.58 21.21
CA ALA A 438 -55.57 25.97 20.86
C ALA A 438 -56.34 26.86 21.87
N GLU A 439 -55.67 27.97 22.26
CA GLU A 439 -56.09 29.41 22.31
C GLU A 439 -57.46 29.84 22.91
N PRO A 440 -57.72 31.14 23.20
CA PRO A 440 -56.92 32.37 23.06
C PRO A 440 -56.91 33.30 24.32
N GLY A 441 -56.15 34.40 24.25
CA GLY A 441 -56.77 35.70 24.56
C GLY A 441 -56.19 36.60 25.69
N THR A 442 -55.22 37.44 25.32
CA THR A 442 -55.21 38.93 25.50
C THR A 442 -55.19 39.57 26.92
N PRO A 443 -54.96 40.90 27.10
CA PRO A 443 -53.63 41.50 27.34
C PRO A 443 -53.58 42.47 28.57
N LEU A 444 -52.51 43.28 28.64
CA LEU A 444 -52.28 44.52 29.41
C LEU A 444 -51.49 44.39 30.73
N ALA A 445 -50.22 44.79 30.70
CA ALA A 445 -49.78 46.16 31.04
C ALA A 445 -48.39 46.43 30.45
#